data_AF-A0A2H6FTD7-F1
#
_entry.id   AF-A0A2H6FTD7-F1
#
_cell.length_a   1.000
_cell.length_b   1.000
_cell.length_c   1.000
_cell.angle_alpha   90.00
_cell.angle_beta   90.00
_cell.angle_gamma   90.00
#
_symmetry.space_group_name_H-M   'P 1'
#
loop_
_entity.id
_entity.type
_entity.pdbx_description
1 polymer ?
#
loop_
_entity_poly.entity_id
_entity_poly.type
_entity_poly.pdbx_seq_one_letter_code
_entity_poly.pdbx_strand_id
1 'polypeptide(L)'
;MNTHLAKSTDHGETWTFLKAINSAFETTIALNSQNIDGQWTNEVPSLVYDPDDPGREWKLFSHKYFVKKPYSDYEENRIIQTMYIAYKYAHTPEELDSAEEFVLFGAGGSPVVPGPAKYDLNSFNPGLSQTILYSEPGVFYKDGVLYMSLSAVATDTQDHKMILLSSSDHGENWALVEIFTANTDAAFFGAAVLTASSLVEEKGRIFILFAPVVLEGDSGKHNGTYIVEVTDISTGQLKRNIEGGLVVHKYLAPSFDSSNAGESDYDKYNSNGGIIFSQKNDAEFPEVFQVFNTKQKIID
;
A
#
# COMPACT_ATOMS: atom_id res chain seq x y z
N MET A 1 -11.37 -9.92 -0.11
CA MET A 1 -10.84 -9.48 1.20
C MET A 1 -11.51 -8.19 1.67
N ASN A 2 -11.54 -7.98 2.98
CA ASN A 2 -12.18 -6.82 3.63
C ASN A 2 -11.12 -5.88 4.23
N THR A 3 -11.47 -4.60 4.33
CA THR A 3 -10.77 -3.62 5.18
C THR A 3 -11.54 -3.43 6.47
N HIS A 4 -10.87 -3.66 7.60
CA HIS A 4 -11.42 -3.49 8.94
C HIS A 4 -10.79 -2.28 9.63
N LEU A 5 -11.61 -1.52 10.35
CA LEU A 5 -11.18 -0.40 11.18
C LEU A 5 -11.08 -0.88 12.63
N ALA A 6 -9.94 -0.60 13.26
CA ALA A 6 -9.71 -0.79 14.69
C ALA A 6 -9.16 0.49 15.30
N LYS A 7 -9.37 0.67 16.60
CA LYS A 7 -8.94 1.87 17.34
C LYS A 7 -8.21 1.48 18.61
N SER A 8 -7.17 2.26 18.91
CA SER A 8 -6.51 2.27 20.21
C SER A 8 -6.66 3.65 20.85
N THR A 9 -6.82 3.67 22.18
CA THR A 9 -6.83 4.90 22.99
C THR A 9 -5.75 4.90 24.07
N ASP A 10 -4.88 3.88 24.08
CA ASP A 10 -3.81 3.65 25.05
C ASP A 10 -2.46 3.55 24.36
N HIS A 11 -2.28 4.35 23.29
CA HIS A 11 -1.06 4.45 22.51
C HIS A 11 -0.61 3.13 21.85
N GLY A 12 -1.55 2.27 21.47
CA GLY A 12 -1.28 1.01 20.80
C GLY A 12 -1.10 -0.19 21.69
N GLU A 13 -1.41 -0.09 22.97
CA GLU A 13 -1.33 -1.23 23.88
C GLU A 13 -2.47 -2.22 23.62
N THR A 14 -3.69 -1.70 23.47
CA THR A 14 -4.87 -2.49 23.11
C THR A 14 -5.58 -1.90 21.89
N TRP A 15 -6.25 -2.78 21.13
CA TRP A 15 -6.99 -2.44 19.93
C TRP A 15 -8.40 -2.98 20.03
N THR A 16 -9.38 -2.13 19.72
CA THR A 16 -10.79 -2.50 19.66
C THR A 16 -11.24 -2.43 18.20
N PHE A 17 -11.78 -3.54 17.69
CA PHE A 17 -12.44 -3.56 16.39
C PHE A 17 -13.65 -2.63 16.43
N LEU A 18 -13.78 -1.78 15.41
CA LEU A 18 -14.93 -0.88 15.26
C LEU A 18 -15.92 -1.44 14.24
N LYS A 19 -15.49 -1.63 13.00
CA LYS A 19 -16.33 -2.09 11.88
C LYS A 19 -15.52 -2.47 10.65
N ALA A 20 -16.16 -3.13 9.69
CA ALA A 20 -15.66 -3.19 8.32
C ALA A 20 -16.00 -1.88 7.58
N ILE A 21 -15.02 -1.29 6.89
CA ILE A 21 -15.18 -0.05 6.12
C ILE A 21 -15.08 -0.28 4.60
N ASN A 22 -14.50 -1.41 4.18
CA ASN A 22 -14.67 -1.96 2.85
C ASN A 22 -14.94 -3.46 2.96
N SER A 23 -16.08 -3.92 2.46
CA SER A 23 -16.41 -5.34 2.42
C SER A 23 -16.27 -5.88 1.00
N ALA A 24 -15.73 -7.09 0.89
CA ALA A 24 -15.83 -7.87 -0.34
C ALA A 24 -17.30 -8.24 -0.57
N PHE A 25 -17.71 -8.27 -1.83
CA PHE A 25 -19.06 -8.64 -2.21
C PHE A 25 -19.06 -9.40 -3.53
N GLU A 26 -19.89 -10.44 -3.60
CA GLU A 26 -20.10 -11.18 -4.83
C GLU A 26 -20.96 -10.38 -5.80
N THR A 27 -20.62 -10.44 -7.08
CA THR A 27 -21.43 -9.88 -8.16
C THR A 27 -21.04 -10.52 -9.50
N THR A 28 -21.74 -10.11 -10.56
CA THR A 28 -21.41 -10.44 -11.94
C THR A 28 -20.97 -9.16 -12.64
N ILE A 29 -19.79 -9.17 -13.27
CA ILE A 29 -19.33 -8.06 -14.11
C ILE A 29 -19.49 -8.41 -15.58
N ALA A 30 -19.69 -7.39 -16.42
CA ALA A 30 -19.63 -7.54 -17.87
C ALA A 30 -18.26 -7.06 -18.38
N LEU A 31 -17.42 -7.99 -18.84
CA LEU A 31 -16.09 -7.70 -19.39
C LEU A 31 -15.97 -8.32 -20.78
N ASN A 32 -15.59 -7.52 -21.78
CA ASN A 32 -15.45 -7.98 -23.18
C ASN A 32 -16.70 -8.72 -23.71
N SER A 33 -17.89 -8.21 -23.39
CA SER A 33 -19.19 -8.81 -23.73
C SER A 33 -19.47 -10.19 -23.09
N GLN A 34 -18.70 -10.57 -22.07
CA GLN A 34 -18.93 -11.77 -21.27
C GLN A 34 -19.34 -11.40 -19.86
N ASN A 35 -20.33 -12.10 -19.32
CA ASN A 35 -20.68 -12.01 -17.91
C ASN A 35 -19.75 -12.94 -17.11
N ILE A 36 -19.10 -12.38 -16.10
CA ILE A 36 -18.15 -13.09 -15.24
C ILE A 36 -18.64 -13.00 -13.80
N ASP A 37 -18.98 -14.14 -13.22
CA ASP A 37 -19.32 -14.25 -11.81
C ASP A 37 -18.06 -14.26 -10.94
N GLY A 38 -18.11 -13.54 -9.83
CA GLY A 38 -16.95 -13.37 -8.97
C GLY A 38 -17.24 -12.48 -7.78
N GLN A 39 -16.18 -11.90 -7.21
CA GLN A 39 -16.30 -10.94 -6.11
C GLN A 39 -15.33 -9.77 -6.30
N TRP A 40 -15.76 -8.60 -5.84
CA TRP A 40 -14.85 -7.49 -5.62
C TRP A 40 -14.09 -7.70 -4.31
N THR A 41 -12.78 -7.51 -4.36
CA THR A 41 -11.88 -7.54 -3.22
C THR A 41 -11.21 -6.18 -3.05
N ASN A 42 -10.96 -5.80 -1.79
CA ASN A 42 -10.10 -4.69 -1.41
C ASN A 42 -8.90 -5.23 -0.65
N GLU A 43 -7.70 -4.79 -1.01
CA GLU A 43 -6.43 -5.17 -0.39
C GLU A 43 -5.57 -3.94 -0.12
N VAL A 44 -4.60 -4.13 0.78
CA VAL A 44 -3.53 -3.16 1.09
C VAL A 44 -4.05 -1.73 1.30
N PRO A 45 -4.95 -1.52 2.29
CA PRO A 45 -5.53 -0.21 2.56
C PRO A 45 -4.51 0.73 3.22
N SER A 46 -4.60 2.02 2.89
CA SER A 46 -3.90 3.11 3.58
C SER A 46 -4.90 4.19 3.99
N LEU A 47 -4.86 4.56 5.27
CA LEU A 47 -5.74 5.54 5.88
C LEU A 47 -4.91 6.75 6.30
N VAL A 48 -5.31 7.94 5.85
CA VAL A 48 -4.64 9.20 6.22
C VAL A 48 -5.64 10.20 6.76
N TYR A 49 -5.18 11.02 7.70
CA TYR A 49 -5.90 12.17 8.21
C TYR A 49 -5.30 13.46 7.62
N ASP A 50 -6.09 14.16 6.81
CA ASP A 50 -5.82 15.46 6.21
C ASP A 50 -6.62 16.54 6.96
N PRO A 51 -6.03 17.21 7.96
CA PRO A 51 -6.73 18.19 8.78
C PRO A 51 -7.18 19.44 8.01
N ASP A 52 -6.64 19.68 6.81
CA ASP A 52 -6.85 20.91 6.06
C ASP A 52 -7.95 20.75 4.97
N ASP A 53 -8.67 19.61 4.94
CA ASP A 53 -9.84 19.35 4.09
C ASP A 53 -11.15 19.16 4.89
N PRO A 54 -11.76 20.24 5.41
CA PRO A 54 -12.91 20.16 6.31
C PRO A 54 -14.09 19.37 5.74
N GLY A 55 -14.58 18.39 6.51
CA GLY A 55 -15.65 17.46 6.12
C GLY A 55 -15.19 16.26 5.28
N ARG A 56 -13.91 16.17 4.92
CA ARG A 56 -13.30 15.10 4.12
C ARG A 56 -11.94 14.69 4.68
N GLU A 57 -11.72 14.93 5.97
CA GLU A 57 -10.42 14.84 6.61
C GLU A 57 -9.87 13.42 6.58
N TRP A 58 -10.72 12.41 6.70
CA TRP A 58 -10.30 11.01 6.63
C TRP A 58 -10.37 10.51 5.21
N LYS A 59 -9.25 9.99 4.71
CA LYS A 59 -9.09 9.51 3.34
C LYS A 59 -8.60 8.07 3.36
N LEU A 60 -9.29 7.21 2.64
CA LEU A 60 -8.95 5.79 2.51
C LEU A 60 -8.60 5.47 1.06
N PHE A 61 -7.44 4.87 0.87
CA PHE A 61 -6.98 4.35 -0.41
C PHE A 61 -6.82 2.84 -0.29
N SER A 62 -7.21 2.10 -1.32
CA SER A 62 -7.05 0.64 -1.32
C SER A 62 -6.89 0.11 -2.73
N HIS A 63 -6.10 -0.95 -2.91
CA HIS A 63 -6.09 -1.68 -4.17
C HIS A 63 -7.38 -2.49 -4.28
N LYS A 64 -8.13 -2.28 -5.36
CA LYS A 64 -9.42 -2.93 -5.60
C LYS A 64 -9.39 -3.68 -6.92
N TYR A 65 -9.94 -4.90 -6.91
CA TYR A 65 -9.97 -5.76 -8.09
C TYR A 65 -11.03 -6.85 -7.98
N PHE A 66 -11.32 -7.49 -9.12
CA PHE A 66 -12.29 -8.56 -9.23
C PHE A 66 -11.61 -9.92 -9.32
N VAL A 67 -12.14 -10.88 -8.58
CA VAL A 67 -11.72 -12.29 -8.60
C VAL A 67 -12.85 -13.15 -9.12
N LYS A 68 -12.59 -13.89 -10.19
CA LYS A 68 -13.56 -14.78 -10.83
C LYS A 68 -13.81 -16.06 -9.99
N LYS A 69 -15.01 -16.63 -10.08
CA LYS A 69 -15.31 -17.98 -9.56
C LYS A 69 -14.73 -19.09 -10.46
N PRO A 70 -14.26 -20.22 -9.89
CA PRO A 70 -14.20 -20.55 -8.46
C PRO A 70 -13.01 -19.88 -7.75
N TYR A 71 -13.11 -19.70 -6.43
CA TYR A 71 -12.07 -19.03 -5.64
C TYR A 71 -10.93 -19.96 -5.17
N SER A 72 -10.88 -21.21 -5.67
CA SER A 72 -9.85 -22.18 -5.30
C SER A 72 -8.44 -21.72 -5.69
N ASP A 73 -8.33 -21.03 -6.83
CA ASP A 73 -7.06 -20.58 -7.40
C ASP A 73 -7.08 -19.05 -7.42
N TYR A 74 -7.01 -18.46 -6.22
CA TYR A 74 -7.25 -17.04 -6.02
C TYR A 74 -6.37 -16.14 -6.90
N GLU A 75 -5.08 -16.45 -7.02
CA GLU A 75 -4.11 -15.71 -7.84
C GLU A 75 -4.43 -15.78 -9.34
N GLU A 76 -4.71 -16.98 -9.86
CA GLU A 76 -4.99 -17.18 -11.29
C GLU A 76 -6.34 -16.57 -11.72
N ASN A 77 -7.27 -16.41 -10.79
CA ASN A 77 -8.60 -15.87 -11.04
C ASN A 77 -8.70 -14.35 -10.84
N ARG A 78 -7.62 -13.66 -10.45
CA ARG A 78 -7.59 -12.18 -10.41
C ARG A 78 -7.63 -11.62 -11.83
N ILE A 79 -8.49 -10.63 -12.07
CA ILE A 79 -8.61 -10.01 -13.39
C ILE A 79 -7.88 -8.66 -13.39
N ILE A 80 -6.70 -8.61 -14.01
CA ILE A 80 -5.85 -7.41 -14.06
C ILE A 80 -6.59 -6.21 -14.66
N GLN A 81 -7.43 -6.42 -15.67
CA GLN A 81 -8.22 -5.35 -16.29
C GLN A 81 -9.28 -4.71 -15.36
N THR A 82 -9.42 -5.20 -14.12
CA THR A 82 -10.31 -4.64 -13.10
C THR A 82 -9.56 -4.02 -11.93
N MET A 83 -8.22 -4.00 -11.96
CA MET A 83 -7.37 -3.50 -10.90
C MET A 83 -7.25 -1.97 -10.93
N TYR A 84 -7.42 -1.33 -9.78
CA TYR A 84 -7.24 0.12 -9.58
C TYR A 84 -6.99 0.46 -8.11
N ILE A 85 -6.49 1.67 -7.86
CA ILE A 85 -6.54 2.27 -6.53
C ILE A 85 -7.89 2.95 -6.35
N ALA A 86 -8.70 2.42 -5.44
CA ALA A 86 -9.94 3.03 -4.98
C ALA A 86 -9.67 4.12 -3.96
N TYR A 87 -10.52 5.15 -3.94
CA TYR A 87 -10.43 6.28 -3.01
C TYR A 87 -11.79 6.56 -2.37
N LYS A 88 -11.82 6.76 -1.06
CA LYS A 88 -12.97 7.26 -0.30
C LYS A 88 -12.52 8.38 0.64
N TYR A 89 -13.43 9.27 0.99
CA TYR A 89 -13.19 10.25 2.05
C TYR A 89 -14.43 10.49 2.90
N ALA A 90 -14.23 10.93 4.15
CA ALA A 90 -15.29 11.25 5.09
C ALA A 90 -14.81 12.18 6.20
N HIS A 91 -15.74 12.72 7.00
CA HIS A 91 -15.42 13.57 8.14
C HIS A 91 -14.88 12.78 9.34
N THR A 92 -15.33 11.53 9.49
CA THR A 92 -14.84 10.59 10.50
C THR A 92 -14.42 9.27 9.86
N PRO A 93 -13.49 8.50 10.46
CA PRO A 93 -13.06 7.24 9.85
C PRO A 93 -14.18 6.20 9.81
N GLU A 94 -15.14 6.26 10.73
CA GLU A 94 -16.29 5.34 10.76
C GLU A 94 -17.27 5.54 9.61
N GLU A 95 -17.37 6.76 9.07
CA GLU A 95 -18.24 7.12 7.93
C GLU A 95 -17.70 6.62 6.58
N LEU A 96 -16.42 6.18 6.52
CA LEU A 96 -15.84 5.60 5.30
C LEU A 96 -16.55 4.33 4.81
N ASP A 97 -17.34 3.68 5.66
CA ASP A 97 -18.12 2.50 5.27
C ASP A 97 -19.21 2.79 4.24
N SER A 98 -19.76 4.01 4.29
CA SER A 98 -20.89 4.47 3.48
C SER A 98 -20.49 5.62 2.56
N ALA A 99 -19.26 6.11 2.66
CA ALA A 99 -18.68 7.06 1.74
C ALA A 99 -18.66 6.54 0.29
N GLU A 100 -18.88 7.46 -0.64
CA GLU A 100 -18.74 7.20 -2.07
C GLU A 100 -17.30 6.80 -2.41
N GLU A 101 -17.16 5.81 -3.28
CA GLU A 101 -15.87 5.33 -3.76
C GLU A 101 -15.60 5.83 -5.18
N PHE A 102 -14.37 6.28 -5.41
CA PHE A 102 -13.88 6.74 -6.70
C PHE A 102 -12.82 5.77 -7.25
N VAL A 103 -12.87 5.53 -8.56
CA VAL A 103 -11.80 4.84 -9.31
C VAL A 103 -10.68 5.84 -9.55
N LEU A 104 -9.71 5.92 -8.64
CA LEU A 104 -8.73 7.01 -8.63
C LEU A 104 -7.59 6.78 -9.62
N PHE A 105 -6.80 5.72 -9.41
CA PHE A 105 -5.62 5.43 -10.22
C PHE A 105 -5.74 4.11 -10.98
N GLY A 106 -5.33 4.14 -12.24
CA GLY A 106 -5.27 3.00 -13.13
C GLY A 106 -3.94 2.88 -13.86
N ALA A 107 -3.79 1.82 -14.65
CA ALA A 107 -2.60 1.54 -15.45
C ALA A 107 -2.98 1.22 -16.90
N GLY A 108 -2.57 2.07 -17.84
CA GLY A 108 -2.63 1.79 -19.27
C GLY A 108 -4.03 1.48 -19.78
N GLY A 109 -5.04 2.21 -19.32
CA GLY A 109 -6.45 1.98 -19.64
C GLY A 109 -7.19 0.99 -18.74
N SER A 110 -6.52 0.35 -17.77
CA SER A 110 -7.19 -0.32 -16.66
C SER A 110 -7.63 0.70 -15.59
N PRO A 111 -8.76 0.49 -14.91
CA PRO A 111 -9.65 -0.65 -15.08
C PRO A 111 -10.65 -0.42 -16.22
N VAL A 112 -11.03 -1.50 -16.90
CA VAL A 112 -12.11 -1.51 -17.93
C VAL A 112 -13.48 -1.50 -17.24
N VAL A 113 -13.59 -2.18 -16.10
CA VAL A 113 -14.78 -2.24 -15.25
C VAL A 113 -14.35 -1.84 -13.84
N PRO A 114 -15.05 -0.92 -13.16
CA PRO A 114 -16.37 -0.35 -13.49
C PRO A 114 -16.35 0.77 -14.55
N GLY A 115 -15.17 1.23 -14.93
CA GLY A 115 -14.97 2.30 -15.91
C GLY A 115 -13.56 2.87 -15.74
N PRO A 116 -13.12 3.79 -16.63
CA PRO A 116 -11.76 4.30 -16.59
C PRO A 116 -11.46 5.01 -15.27
N ALA A 117 -10.23 4.86 -14.78
CA ALA A 117 -9.74 5.61 -13.65
C ALA A 117 -9.67 7.11 -13.95
N LYS A 118 -9.83 7.95 -12.91
CA LYS A 118 -9.64 9.40 -13.00
C LYS A 118 -8.27 9.76 -13.55
N TYR A 119 -7.24 9.01 -13.15
CA TYR A 119 -5.87 9.15 -13.62
C TYR A 119 -5.31 7.82 -14.13
N ASP A 120 -4.86 7.80 -15.38
CA ASP A 120 -3.97 6.75 -15.90
C ASP A 120 -2.52 7.13 -15.60
N LEU A 121 -1.93 6.50 -14.59
CA LEU A 121 -0.59 6.86 -14.13
C LEU A 121 0.51 6.53 -15.16
N ASN A 122 0.24 5.63 -16.12
CA ASN A 122 1.20 5.36 -17.20
C ASN A 122 1.41 6.59 -18.10
N SER A 123 0.47 7.53 -18.09
CA SER A 123 0.57 8.79 -18.84
C SER A 123 1.42 9.86 -18.13
N PHE A 124 1.75 9.69 -16.85
CA PHE A 124 2.47 10.71 -16.07
C PHE A 124 3.95 10.77 -16.43
N ASN A 125 4.55 9.63 -16.79
CA ASN A 125 5.96 9.55 -17.11
C ASN A 125 6.24 8.36 -18.05
N PRO A 126 7.06 8.50 -19.11
CA PRO A 126 7.41 7.40 -20.01
C PRO A 126 8.01 6.17 -19.31
N GLY A 127 8.72 6.35 -18.19
CA GLY A 127 9.26 5.26 -17.38
C GLY A 127 8.21 4.38 -16.69
N LEU A 128 6.93 4.74 -16.78
CA LEU A 128 5.78 3.99 -16.26
C LEU A 128 5.02 3.23 -17.37
N SER A 129 5.47 3.30 -18.62
CA SER A 129 4.71 2.72 -19.74
C SER A 129 4.56 1.19 -19.67
N GLN A 130 5.47 0.49 -18.98
CA GLN A 130 5.46 -0.96 -18.79
C GLN A 130 4.71 -1.40 -17.52
N THR A 131 4.22 -0.45 -16.72
CA THR A 131 3.46 -0.76 -15.51
C THR A 131 2.08 -1.29 -15.88
N ILE A 132 1.73 -2.46 -15.37
CA ILE A 132 0.47 -3.16 -15.65
C ILE A 132 -0.56 -2.99 -14.53
N LEU A 133 -0.12 -2.64 -13.32
CA LEU A 133 -0.97 -2.29 -12.18
C LEU A 133 -0.19 -1.45 -11.17
N TYR A 134 -0.94 -0.66 -10.39
CA TYR A 134 -0.44 0.04 -9.20
C TYR A 134 -1.13 -0.54 -7.98
N SER A 135 -0.37 -0.77 -6.91
CA SER A 135 -0.84 -1.40 -5.68
C SER A 135 -0.13 -0.81 -4.47
N GLU A 136 -0.52 -1.26 -3.28
CA GLU A 136 0.17 -1.00 -2.01
C GLU A 136 0.37 0.51 -1.73
N PRO A 137 -0.73 1.29 -1.68
CA PRO A 137 -0.64 2.70 -1.33
C PRO A 137 -0.02 2.85 0.07
N GLY A 138 0.95 3.73 0.18
CA GLY A 138 1.45 4.27 1.45
C GLY A 138 1.23 5.78 1.46
N VAL A 139 0.29 6.28 2.26
CA VAL A 139 -0.13 7.68 2.19
C VAL A 139 0.25 8.44 3.45
N PHE A 140 0.76 9.65 3.26
CA PHE A 140 1.25 10.51 4.32
C PHE A 140 0.84 11.96 4.07
N TYR A 141 0.37 12.63 5.11
CA TYR A 141 0.01 14.06 5.06
C TYR A 141 1.10 14.90 5.73
N LYS A 142 1.56 15.96 5.05
CA LYS A 142 2.47 16.95 5.63
C LYS A 142 2.29 18.33 5.03
N ASP A 143 2.10 19.32 5.89
CA ASP A 143 2.14 20.75 5.57
C ASP A 143 1.27 21.14 4.35
N GLY A 144 0.03 20.64 4.29
CA GLY A 144 -0.92 20.92 3.20
C GLY A 144 -0.80 20.00 1.98
N VAL A 145 0.07 19.00 2.03
CA VAL A 145 0.35 18.11 0.91
C VAL A 145 0.13 16.65 1.31
N LEU A 146 -0.64 15.94 0.48
CA LEU A 146 -0.71 14.49 0.51
C LEU A 146 0.41 13.92 -0.36
N TYR A 147 1.16 12.99 0.21
CA TYR A 147 2.17 12.20 -0.48
C TYR A 147 1.71 10.74 -0.50
N MET A 148 1.87 10.08 -1.65
CA MET A 148 1.51 8.68 -1.79
C MET A 148 2.62 7.90 -2.47
N SER A 149 3.14 6.89 -1.80
CA SER A 149 3.94 5.86 -2.44
C SER A 149 3.05 4.75 -3.00
N LEU A 150 3.42 4.19 -4.15
CA LEU A 150 2.75 3.05 -4.77
C LEU A 150 3.78 2.08 -5.33
N SER A 151 3.52 0.78 -5.19
CA SER A 151 4.18 -0.25 -5.99
C SER A 151 3.66 -0.18 -7.43
N ALA A 152 4.56 0.09 -8.37
CA ALA A 152 4.31 0.07 -9.81
C ALA A 152 4.84 -1.25 -10.38
N VAL A 153 3.92 -2.19 -10.56
CA VAL A 153 4.19 -3.58 -10.95
C VAL A 153 4.16 -3.70 -12.47
N ALA A 154 5.16 -4.40 -13.03
CA ALA A 154 5.33 -4.62 -14.46
C ALA A 154 5.33 -6.13 -14.75
N THR A 155 5.34 -6.51 -16.03
CA THR A 155 5.50 -7.94 -16.38
C THR A 155 6.93 -8.42 -16.14
N ASP A 156 7.92 -7.55 -16.38
CA ASP A 156 9.31 -7.82 -16.02
C ASP A 156 9.60 -7.26 -14.62
N THR A 157 10.06 -8.13 -13.72
CA THR A 157 10.51 -7.73 -12.37
C THR A 157 11.63 -6.69 -12.37
N GLN A 158 12.41 -6.60 -13.45
CA GLN A 158 13.44 -5.57 -13.63
C GLN A 158 12.83 -4.17 -13.79
N ASP A 159 11.58 -4.10 -14.25
CA ASP A 159 10.81 -2.87 -14.40
C ASP A 159 9.92 -2.58 -13.19
N HIS A 160 9.95 -3.39 -12.12
CA HIS A 160 9.25 -3.06 -10.88
C HIS A 160 9.91 -1.88 -10.18
N LYS A 161 9.08 -0.98 -9.69
CA LYS A 161 9.53 0.22 -8.98
C LYS A 161 8.51 0.66 -7.95
N MET A 162 8.93 1.54 -7.04
CA MET A 162 8.01 2.33 -6.23
C MET A 162 8.03 3.75 -6.75
N ILE A 163 6.87 4.38 -6.84
CA ILE A 163 6.72 5.78 -7.23
C ILE A 163 6.22 6.62 -6.08
N LEU A 164 6.50 7.93 -6.12
CA LEU A 164 5.93 8.93 -5.22
C LEU A 164 5.04 9.88 -6.02
N LEU A 165 3.79 10.01 -5.58
CA LEU A 165 2.84 11.02 -6.04
C LEU A 165 2.66 12.09 -4.97
N SER A 166 2.24 13.28 -5.39
CA SER A 166 1.79 14.33 -4.47
C SER A 166 0.50 15.00 -4.93
N SER A 167 -0.26 15.51 -3.96
CA SER A 167 -1.43 16.36 -4.17
C SER A 167 -1.40 17.50 -3.15
N SER A 168 -1.43 18.74 -3.64
CA SER A 168 -1.47 19.96 -2.81
C SER A 168 -2.88 20.56 -2.72
N ASP A 169 -3.90 19.76 -3.06
CA ASP A 169 -5.31 20.14 -3.09
C ASP A 169 -6.19 18.99 -2.59
N HIS A 170 -5.73 18.34 -1.51
CA HIS A 170 -6.49 17.36 -0.73
C HIS A 170 -6.95 16.13 -1.52
N GLY A 171 -6.16 15.73 -2.52
CA GLY A 171 -6.39 14.56 -3.35
C GLY A 171 -7.22 14.85 -4.61
N GLU A 172 -7.49 16.12 -4.92
CA GLU A 172 -8.23 16.49 -6.13
C GLU A 172 -7.40 16.38 -7.40
N ASN A 173 -6.12 16.77 -7.36
CA ASN A 173 -5.15 16.61 -8.44
C ASN A 173 -3.85 15.97 -7.94
N TRP A 174 -3.25 15.16 -8.80
CA TRP A 174 -2.05 14.40 -8.48
C TRP A 174 -0.97 14.63 -9.52
N ALA A 175 0.28 14.68 -9.07
CA ALA A 175 1.47 14.73 -9.90
C ALA A 175 2.49 13.68 -9.45
N LEU A 176 3.22 13.11 -10.41
CA LEU A 176 4.41 12.32 -10.09
C LEU A 176 5.50 13.25 -9.54
N VAL A 177 6.01 12.91 -8.36
CA VAL A 177 7.17 13.56 -7.76
C VAL A 177 8.44 12.90 -8.27
N GLU A 178 8.55 11.58 -8.06
CA GLU A 178 9.76 10.82 -8.39
C GLU A 178 9.47 9.31 -8.48
N ILE A 179 10.34 8.57 -9.17
CA ILE A 179 10.46 7.12 -9.03
C ILE A 179 11.35 6.86 -7.80
N PHE A 180 10.72 6.60 -6.66
CA PHE A 180 11.38 6.45 -5.36
C PHE A 180 12.48 5.37 -5.35
N THR A 181 12.18 4.20 -5.92
CA THR A 181 13.11 3.07 -5.96
C THR A 181 12.98 2.31 -7.27
N ALA A 182 14.08 1.74 -7.74
CA ALA A 182 14.09 0.85 -8.90
C ALA A 182 14.59 -0.56 -8.54
N ASN A 183 14.59 -1.48 -9.50
CA ASN A 183 15.14 -2.83 -9.31
C ASN A 183 16.59 -2.82 -8.77
N THR A 184 17.41 -1.84 -9.16
CA THR A 184 18.78 -1.69 -8.63
C THR A 184 18.81 -1.51 -7.11
N ASP A 185 17.79 -0.86 -6.53
CA ASP A 185 17.66 -0.76 -5.07
C ASP A 185 17.25 -2.11 -4.47
N ALA A 186 16.35 -2.86 -5.11
CA ALA A 186 16.00 -4.22 -4.66
C ALA A 186 17.23 -5.15 -4.65
N ALA A 187 18.05 -5.09 -5.69
CA ALA A 187 19.27 -5.88 -5.83
C ALA A 187 20.28 -5.61 -4.69
N PHE A 188 20.33 -4.39 -4.16
CA PHE A 188 21.16 -4.05 -2.99
C PHE A 188 20.77 -4.87 -1.75
N PHE A 189 19.50 -5.27 -1.63
CA PHE A 189 19.00 -6.14 -0.57
C PHE A 189 19.04 -7.63 -0.94
N GLY A 190 19.59 -7.99 -2.10
CA GLY A 190 19.49 -9.35 -2.63
C GLY A 190 18.06 -9.76 -2.98
N ALA A 191 17.17 -8.79 -3.21
CA ALA A 191 15.76 -9.00 -3.53
C ALA A 191 15.50 -8.78 -5.02
N ALA A 192 14.44 -9.38 -5.53
CA ALA A 192 13.99 -9.13 -6.90
C ALA A 192 13.23 -7.81 -7.00
N VAL A 193 12.42 -7.49 -5.99
CA VAL A 193 11.54 -6.31 -6.00
C VAL A 193 11.42 -5.72 -4.60
N LEU A 194 11.11 -4.43 -4.51
CA LEU A 194 10.67 -3.76 -3.28
C LEU A 194 9.17 -3.50 -3.37
N THR A 195 8.45 -3.79 -2.29
CA THR A 195 6.98 -3.73 -2.23
C THR A 195 6.52 -3.21 -0.85
N ALA A 196 5.22 -3.13 -0.64
CA ALA A 196 4.56 -2.85 0.62
C ALA A 196 5.03 -1.55 1.28
N SER A 197 4.99 -0.46 0.51
CA SER A 197 5.46 0.83 1.00
C SER A 197 4.54 1.45 2.05
N SER A 198 5.10 2.01 3.12
CA SER A 198 4.42 2.98 4.00
C SER A 198 5.30 4.21 4.23
N LEU A 199 4.69 5.40 4.26
CA LEU A 199 5.34 6.68 4.51
C LEU A 199 4.95 7.19 5.90
N VAL A 200 5.93 7.45 6.75
CA VAL A 200 5.70 7.75 8.17
C VAL A 200 6.63 8.83 8.69
N GLU A 201 6.25 9.49 9.79
CA GLU A 201 7.05 10.53 10.45
C GLU A 201 7.39 10.14 11.89
N GLU A 202 8.64 10.35 12.29
CA GLU A 202 9.07 10.25 13.69
C GLU A 202 10.06 11.39 14.00
N LYS A 203 9.78 12.14 15.08
CA LYS A 203 10.59 13.30 15.54
C LYS A 203 10.92 14.31 14.41
N GLY A 204 9.96 14.55 13.52
CA GLY A 204 10.08 15.50 12.40
C GLY A 204 10.88 15.00 11.19
N ARG A 205 11.33 13.73 11.20
CA ARG A 205 11.99 13.06 10.08
C ARG A 205 11.02 12.11 9.41
N ILE A 206 11.11 12.02 8.08
CA ILE A 206 10.23 11.18 7.26
C ILE A 206 10.97 9.91 6.89
N PHE A 207 10.25 8.79 6.90
CA PHE A 207 10.79 7.49 6.55
C PHE A 207 9.84 6.77 5.60
N ILE A 208 10.43 5.95 4.74
CA ILE A 208 9.72 4.93 3.97
C ILE A 208 10.04 3.56 4.57
N LEU A 209 8.99 2.80 4.85
CA LEU A 209 9.04 1.38 5.18
C LEU A 209 8.76 0.63 3.88
N PHE A 210 9.48 -0.44 3.61
CA PHE A 210 9.19 -1.34 2.49
C PHE A 210 9.66 -2.76 2.80
N ALA A 211 9.09 -3.72 2.07
CA ALA A 211 9.38 -5.13 2.19
C ALA A 211 10.05 -5.65 0.90
N PRO A 212 11.36 -5.94 0.92
CA PRO A 212 12.02 -6.62 -0.18
C PRO A 212 11.48 -8.04 -0.35
N VAL A 213 11.25 -8.45 -1.59
CA VAL A 213 10.80 -9.81 -1.93
C VAL A 213 11.95 -10.58 -2.55
N VAL A 214 12.36 -11.66 -1.89
CA VAL A 214 13.34 -12.62 -2.40
C VAL A 214 12.57 -13.72 -3.14
N LEU A 215 13.06 -14.11 -4.32
CA LEU A 215 12.47 -15.19 -5.10
C LEU A 215 13.10 -16.52 -4.71
N GLU A 216 12.26 -17.47 -4.33
CA GLU A 216 12.59 -18.88 -4.11
C GLU A 216 11.82 -19.72 -5.14
N GLY A 217 12.45 -19.98 -6.29
CA GLY A 217 11.78 -20.57 -7.45
C GLY A 217 10.72 -19.62 -8.02
N ASP A 218 9.50 -20.11 -8.20
CA ASP A 218 8.36 -19.31 -8.68
C ASP A 218 7.62 -18.58 -7.53
N SER A 219 8.09 -18.69 -6.29
CA SER A 219 7.48 -18.08 -5.11
C SER A 219 8.28 -16.88 -4.61
N GLY A 220 7.59 -15.78 -4.31
CA GLY A 220 8.18 -14.61 -3.66
C GLY A 220 7.94 -14.64 -2.16
N LYS A 221 8.95 -14.27 -1.37
CA LYS A 221 8.85 -14.15 0.08
C LYS A 221 9.39 -12.81 0.56
N HIS A 222 8.60 -12.09 1.36
CA HIS A 222 9.07 -10.88 2.03
C HIS A 222 10.17 -11.19 3.03
N ASN A 223 11.20 -10.37 3.02
CA ASN A 223 12.34 -10.48 3.93
C ASN A 223 12.32 -9.36 4.97
N GLY A 224 11.25 -9.28 5.76
CA GLY A 224 11.09 -8.26 6.79
C GLY A 224 10.79 -6.86 6.25
N THR A 225 10.91 -5.87 7.14
CA THR A 225 10.74 -4.45 6.81
C THR A 225 12.08 -3.74 6.89
N TYR A 226 12.41 -3.00 5.84
CA TYR A 226 13.52 -2.07 5.83
C TYR A 226 12.98 -0.64 5.92
N ILE A 227 13.64 0.16 6.75
CA ILE A 227 13.28 1.55 6.99
C ILE A 227 14.40 2.43 6.46
N VAL A 228 14.07 3.33 5.55
CA VAL A 228 15.01 4.30 4.95
C VAL A 228 14.46 5.70 5.15
N GLU A 229 15.36 6.64 5.44
CA GLU A 229 14.99 8.05 5.60
C GLU A 229 14.71 8.70 4.24
N VAL A 230 13.61 9.45 4.16
CA VAL A 230 13.32 10.37 3.06
C VAL A 230 13.92 11.73 3.44
N THR A 231 15.00 12.13 2.78
CA THR A 231 15.72 13.37 3.10
C THR A 231 15.02 14.62 2.57
N ASP A 232 14.25 14.48 1.50
CA ASP A 232 13.35 15.52 0.98
C ASP A 232 12.16 14.87 0.28
N ILE A 233 10.99 14.92 0.92
CA ILE A 233 9.76 14.34 0.38
C ILE A 233 9.22 15.12 -0.83
N SER A 234 9.50 16.43 -0.92
CA SER A 234 8.99 17.27 -2.00
C SER A 234 9.64 16.98 -3.36
N THR A 235 10.84 16.41 -3.33
CA THR A 235 11.61 15.97 -4.50
C THR A 235 11.81 14.45 -4.54
N GLY A 236 11.23 13.72 -3.60
CA GLY A 236 11.32 12.26 -3.54
C GLY A 236 12.70 11.70 -3.21
N GLN A 237 13.57 12.47 -2.53
CA GLN A 237 14.94 12.04 -2.25
C GLN A 237 15.02 11.09 -1.05
N LEU A 238 15.57 9.90 -1.28
CA LEU A 238 15.92 8.93 -0.25
C LEU A 238 17.37 9.07 0.18
N LYS A 239 17.66 8.75 1.44
CA LYS A 239 19.01 8.74 1.97
C LYS A 239 19.85 7.64 1.33
N ARG A 240 20.93 8.06 0.66
CA ARG A 240 21.87 7.17 -0.03
C ARG A 240 23.30 7.34 0.50
N ASN A 241 24.10 6.28 0.38
CA ASN A 241 25.53 6.30 0.67
C ASN A 241 26.33 6.87 -0.52
N ILE A 242 27.66 6.96 -0.41
CA ILE A 242 28.52 7.49 -1.48
C ILE A 242 28.52 6.65 -2.76
N GLU A 243 28.15 5.38 -2.66
CA GLU A 243 28.04 4.43 -3.78
C GLU A 243 26.64 4.47 -4.42
N GLY A 244 25.72 5.29 -3.90
CA GLY A 244 24.34 5.42 -4.38
C GLY A 244 23.35 4.42 -3.78
N GLY A 245 23.78 3.49 -2.93
CA GLY A 245 22.92 2.51 -2.26
C GLY A 245 22.09 3.14 -1.13
N LEU A 246 20.90 2.61 -0.88
CA LEU A 246 20.02 3.09 0.19
C LEU A 246 20.65 2.86 1.58
N VAL A 247 20.55 3.87 2.44
CA VAL A 247 21.02 3.76 3.83
C VAL A 247 19.89 3.25 4.71
N VAL A 248 20.00 2.01 5.16
CA VAL A 248 19.06 1.40 6.10
C VAL A 248 19.18 2.07 7.46
N HIS A 249 18.12 2.75 7.88
CA HIS A 249 18.00 3.32 9.22
C HIS A 249 17.67 2.24 10.25
N LYS A 250 16.75 1.32 9.91
CA LYS A 250 16.35 0.20 10.76
C LYS A 250 15.88 -0.97 9.92
N TYR A 251 16.06 -2.18 10.43
CA TYR A 251 15.54 -3.42 9.86
C TYR A 251 14.73 -4.15 10.92
N LEU A 252 13.53 -4.60 10.54
CA LEU A 252 12.68 -5.44 11.36
C LEU A 252 12.59 -6.82 10.72
N ALA A 253 13.17 -7.81 11.41
CA ALA A 253 13.09 -9.18 11.00
C ALA A 253 11.67 -9.75 11.24
N PRO A 254 11.19 -10.65 10.37
CA PRO A 254 10.06 -11.51 10.67
C PRO A 254 10.26 -12.23 12.01
N SER A 255 9.18 -12.36 12.77
CA SER A 255 9.14 -13.19 13.98
C SER A 255 8.98 -14.68 13.66
N PHE A 256 8.37 -14.99 12.51
CA PHE A 256 8.15 -16.34 12.03
C PHE A 256 8.72 -16.52 10.62
N ASP A 257 9.18 -17.73 10.34
CA ASP A 257 9.53 -18.15 9.00
C ASP A 257 8.25 -18.34 8.17
N SER A 258 7.71 -17.24 7.66
CA SER A 258 6.37 -17.17 7.09
C SER A 258 6.32 -16.37 5.79
N SER A 259 5.28 -16.62 4.97
CA SER A 259 4.90 -15.70 3.90
C SER A 259 4.25 -14.44 4.47
N ASN A 260 4.33 -13.33 3.73
CA ASN A 260 3.74 -12.03 4.08
C ASN A 260 4.30 -11.42 5.38
N ALA A 261 5.63 -11.42 5.53
CA ALA A 261 6.31 -10.87 6.69
C ALA A 261 7.20 -9.67 6.31
N GLY A 262 6.58 -8.49 6.17
CA GLY A 262 7.29 -7.24 5.85
C GLY A 262 6.39 -6.04 5.64
N GLU A 263 5.12 -6.27 5.29
CA GLU A 263 4.07 -5.25 5.31
C GLU A 263 3.93 -4.68 6.72
N SER A 264 4.13 -3.38 6.84
CA SER A 264 4.21 -2.71 8.13
C SER A 264 3.84 -1.25 8.04
N ASP A 265 3.42 -0.71 9.18
CA ASP A 265 3.05 0.69 9.31
C ASP A 265 3.40 1.24 10.69
N TYR A 266 3.41 2.57 10.81
CA TYR A 266 3.77 3.26 12.03
C TYR A 266 3.07 4.61 12.16
N ASP A 267 2.59 4.89 13.36
CA ASP A 267 2.18 6.23 13.77
C ASP A 267 2.95 6.64 15.03
N LYS A 268 3.40 7.89 15.10
CA LYS A 268 4.20 8.43 16.22
C LYS A 268 3.47 8.40 17.56
N TYR A 269 2.13 8.38 17.56
CA TYR A 269 1.31 8.27 18.77
C TYR A 269 1.07 6.81 19.19
N ASN A 270 1.47 5.83 18.38
CA ASN A 270 1.50 4.42 18.72
C ASN A 270 2.68 4.09 19.67
N SER A 271 2.92 4.91 20.70
CA SER A 271 4.16 4.86 21.49
C SER A 271 4.31 3.61 22.36
N ASN A 272 3.20 2.97 22.76
CA ASN A 272 3.21 1.68 23.44
C ASN A 272 3.21 0.53 22.43
N GLY A 273 2.86 0.78 21.17
CA GLY A 273 2.79 -0.25 20.13
C GLY A 273 3.99 -0.35 19.18
N GLY A 274 4.70 0.76 19.00
CA GLY A 274 5.79 0.83 18.03
C GLY A 274 5.31 0.58 16.60
N ILE A 275 6.14 -0.07 15.80
CA ILE A 275 5.83 -0.45 14.43
C ILE A 275 4.90 -1.66 14.44
N ILE A 276 3.85 -1.61 13.61
CA ILE A 276 2.89 -2.70 13.42
C ILE A 276 3.29 -3.49 12.17
N PHE A 277 3.22 -4.81 12.25
CA PHE A 277 3.77 -5.71 11.24
C PHE A 277 2.89 -6.95 11.11
N SER A 278 2.37 -7.26 9.93
CA SER A 278 1.57 -8.48 9.72
C SER A 278 2.45 -9.69 9.43
N GLN A 279 2.04 -10.87 9.92
CA GLN A 279 2.67 -12.16 9.57
C GLN A 279 1.64 -13.27 9.49
N LYS A 280 1.96 -14.29 8.69
CA LYS A 280 1.21 -15.54 8.66
C LYS A 280 1.84 -16.55 9.64
N ASN A 281 1.16 -16.87 10.73
CA ASN A 281 1.52 -17.94 11.64
C ASN A 281 0.65 -19.18 11.41
N ASP A 282 1.14 -20.12 10.58
CA ASP A 282 0.41 -21.34 10.23
C ASP A 282 0.07 -22.25 11.42
N ALA A 283 0.79 -22.12 12.54
CA ALA A 283 0.52 -22.88 13.75
C ALA A 283 -0.78 -22.46 14.47
N GLU A 284 -1.31 -21.28 14.17
CA GLU A 284 -2.47 -20.68 14.85
C GLU A 284 -3.79 -20.92 14.09
N PHE A 285 -3.86 -21.95 13.24
CA PHE A 285 -5.07 -22.26 12.48
C PHE A 285 -6.32 -22.39 13.39
N PRO A 286 -7.44 -21.72 13.07
CA PRO A 286 -7.72 -21.04 11.80
C PRO A 286 -7.26 -19.56 11.69
N GLU A 287 -6.77 -18.96 12.76
CA GLU A 287 -6.39 -17.53 12.84
C GLU A 287 -4.93 -17.31 12.42
N VAL A 288 -4.57 -17.77 11.23
CA VAL A 288 -3.17 -17.77 10.77
C VAL A 288 -2.63 -16.37 10.45
N PHE A 289 -3.46 -15.38 10.14
CA PHE A 289 -2.99 -14.02 9.87
C PHE A 289 -3.08 -13.17 11.13
N GLN A 290 -1.93 -12.71 11.60
CA GLN A 290 -1.80 -11.98 12.86
C GLN A 290 -1.09 -10.65 12.65
N VAL A 291 -1.48 -9.66 13.46
CA VAL A 291 -0.88 -8.33 13.49
C VAL A 291 0.00 -8.24 14.72
N PHE A 292 1.29 -8.00 14.52
CA PHE A 292 2.30 -7.95 15.56
C PHE A 292 2.63 -6.50 15.93
N ASN A 293 2.78 -6.30 17.21
CA ASN A 293 3.14 -5.05 17.82
C ASN A 293 4.60 -5.16 18.26
N THR A 294 5.51 -4.50 17.54
CA THR A 294 6.95 -4.70 17.76
C THR A 294 7.45 -4.04 19.05
N LYS A 295 6.68 -3.10 19.62
CA LYS A 295 7.13 -2.21 20.71
C LYS A 295 8.35 -1.35 20.34
N GLN A 296 8.76 -1.34 19.07
CA GLN A 296 9.92 -0.61 18.59
C GLN A 296 9.49 0.69 17.92
N LYS A 297 10.14 1.80 18.29
CA LYS A 297 10.04 3.07 17.57
C LYS A 297 10.97 3.08 16.37
N ILE A 298 10.77 4.00 15.43
CA ILE A 298 11.73 4.23 14.34
C ILE A 298 13.02 4.85 14.89
N ILE A 299 12.89 5.88 15.73
CA ILE A 299 14.01 6.56 16.38
C ILE A 299 13.92 6.31 17.89
N ASP A 300 14.97 5.74 18.46
CA ASP A 300 15.07 5.50 19.91
C ASP A 300 15.06 6.83 20.70
#